data_AF-A0A0F9CCM5-F1
#
_entry.id   AF-A0A0F9CCM5-F1
#
_cell.length_a   1.000
_cell.length_b   1.000
_cell.length_c   1.000
_cell.angle_alpha   90.00
_cell.angle_beta   90.00
_cell.angle_gamma   90.00
#
_symmetry.space_group_name_H-M   'P 1'
#
loop_
_entity.id
_entity.type
_entity.pdbx_description
1 polymer ?
#
loop_
_entity_poly.entity_id
_entity_poly.type
_entity_poly.pdbx_seq_one_letter_code
_entity_poly.pdbx_strand_id
1 'polypeptide(L)'
;LFTLILALSWVFPQANTEIMTEIGPGLGYNASVKQILHVSDLGGLTTTATAVYDADGTASALSLATTSVRFTDEIQGPAADHFEIKSILDSKNVRINSRDYTLTSGGASAVQTKPNVSVGGSGVEITGLESSPRFASGISGGSLTAIKADPVLKGGATNLTGSVKGVEVNVDFGTDHTGTLTGDVSAYSFFYDSGSGLTRTGNAVMFLLRAPNISQLSHLLEIEAGNTTIANSAETGTSGTKRGWILIEVNGADRYIRTYDAGT
;
A
#
# COMPACT_ATOMS: atom_id res chain seq x y z
N LEU A 1 -77.33 20.56 -19.50
CA LEU A 1 -77.00 20.89 -20.90
C LEU A 1 -75.54 21.33 -20.93
N PHE A 2 -74.68 20.53 -21.55
CA PHE A 2 -73.25 20.76 -21.70
C PHE A 2 -72.96 22.04 -22.50
N THR A 3 -71.90 22.77 -22.16
CA THR A 3 -71.00 23.35 -23.17
C THR A 3 -69.60 23.48 -22.59
N LEU A 4 -68.68 22.79 -23.26
CA LEU A 4 -67.24 22.73 -23.14
C LEU A 4 -66.64 23.71 -24.15
N ILE A 5 -65.62 24.50 -23.79
CA ILE A 5 -64.70 25.13 -24.76
C ILE A 5 -63.26 24.94 -24.27
N LEU A 6 -62.53 24.07 -24.99
CA LEU A 6 -61.07 23.99 -25.17
C LEU A 6 -60.55 25.27 -25.87
N ALA A 7 -59.31 25.74 -25.85
CA ALA A 7 -57.99 25.33 -25.37
C ALA A 7 -57.09 26.60 -25.47
N LEU A 8 -55.93 26.64 -24.82
CA LEU A 8 -54.64 26.73 -25.52
C LEU A 8 -53.47 26.66 -24.53
N SER A 9 -52.49 25.89 -24.94
CA SER A 9 -51.19 25.62 -24.35
C SER A 9 -50.26 26.84 -24.39
N TRP A 10 -49.29 26.89 -23.47
CA TRP A 10 -47.82 26.89 -23.72
C TRP A 10 -47.05 27.40 -22.49
N VAL A 11 -45.88 26.78 -22.28
CA VAL A 11 -44.74 27.17 -21.43
C VAL A 11 -44.78 26.82 -19.93
N PHE A 12 -44.26 25.64 -19.58
CA PHE A 12 -43.48 25.48 -18.34
C PHE A 12 -42.04 25.94 -18.66
N PRO A 13 -41.45 26.83 -17.84
CA PRO A 13 -40.60 26.30 -16.77
C PRO A 13 -40.61 27.19 -15.51
N GLN A 14 -40.87 26.62 -14.33
CA GLN A 14 -40.21 27.09 -13.11
C GLN A 14 -40.32 26.06 -11.99
N ALA A 15 -39.17 25.80 -11.37
CA ALA A 15 -39.01 24.99 -10.19
C ALA A 15 -39.76 25.62 -9.01
N ASN A 16 -40.77 24.91 -8.48
CA ASN A 16 -41.35 25.23 -7.19
C ASN A 16 -40.96 24.13 -6.20
N THR A 17 -39.86 24.36 -5.50
CA THR A 17 -39.59 23.70 -4.22
C THR A 17 -40.41 24.46 -3.17
N GLU A 18 -41.64 24.03 -2.90
CA GLU A 18 -42.40 24.54 -1.76
C GLU A 18 -41.81 23.96 -0.47
N ILE A 19 -41.03 24.78 0.24
CA ILE A 19 -40.70 24.54 1.65
C ILE A 19 -41.86 25.09 2.47
N MET A 20 -42.85 24.26 2.78
CA MET A 20 -43.84 24.60 3.81
C MET A 20 -43.16 24.54 5.18
N THR A 21 -42.90 25.71 5.77
CA THR A 21 -42.51 25.83 7.18
C THR A 21 -43.67 26.46 7.92
N GLU A 22 -44.55 25.65 8.50
CA GLU A 22 -45.57 26.11 9.45
C GLU A 22 -45.13 25.68 10.86
N ILE A 23 -44.49 26.60 11.59
CA ILE A 23 -44.13 26.39 13.01
C ILE A 23 -45.20 27.07 13.85
N GLY A 24 -46.20 26.29 14.27
CA GLY A 24 -47.13 26.70 15.31
C GLY A 24 -46.46 26.67 16.69
N PRO A 25 -46.73 27.65 17.58
CA PRO A 25 -46.12 27.68 18.91
C PRO A 25 -46.87 26.71 19.83
N GLY A 26 -46.17 25.67 20.27
CA GLY A 26 -46.61 24.90 21.43
C GLY A 26 -46.69 23.40 21.24
N LEU A 27 -45.56 22.75 20.96
CA LEU A 27 -45.32 21.37 21.42
C LEU A 27 -43.82 21.25 21.71
N GLY A 28 -43.49 20.98 22.98
CA GLY A 28 -42.13 20.63 23.37
C GLY A 28 -41.72 19.35 22.65
N TYR A 29 -40.88 19.48 21.63
CA TYR A 29 -40.23 18.36 20.98
C TYR A 29 -38.78 18.74 20.72
N ASN A 30 -37.90 18.03 21.40
CA ASN A 30 -36.46 17.95 21.14
C ASN A 30 -36.27 17.19 19.82
N ALA A 31 -36.75 17.75 18.71
CA ALA A 31 -36.69 17.13 17.40
C ALA A 31 -35.40 17.60 16.71
N SER A 32 -34.35 16.82 16.89
CA SER A 32 -33.20 16.79 15.98
C SER A 32 -33.72 16.73 14.54
N VAL A 33 -33.53 17.82 13.79
CA VAL A 33 -33.94 17.94 12.39
C VAL A 33 -33.16 16.90 11.58
N LYS A 34 -33.81 15.80 11.21
CA LYS A 34 -33.31 14.88 10.20
C LYS A 34 -33.55 15.52 8.83
N GLN A 35 -32.62 16.34 8.35
CA GLN A 35 -32.68 16.79 6.97
C GLN A 35 -32.29 15.63 6.06
N ILE A 36 -33.30 14.93 5.52
CA ILE A 36 -33.10 13.94 4.46
C ILE A 36 -32.87 14.71 3.17
N LEU A 37 -31.61 14.91 2.79
CA LEU A 37 -31.27 15.44 1.47
C LEU A 37 -31.51 14.35 0.43
N HIS A 38 -32.69 14.34 -0.17
CA HIS A 38 -32.92 13.60 -1.42
C HIS A 38 -32.20 14.32 -2.56
N VAL A 39 -31.01 13.86 -2.93
CA VAL A 39 -30.43 14.21 -4.23
C VAL A 39 -31.04 13.29 -5.27
N SER A 40 -32.15 13.72 -5.87
CA SER A 40 -32.70 13.06 -7.05
C SER A 40 -32.03 13.60 -8.31
N ASP A 41 -31.37 12.66 -9.00
CA ASP A 41 -31.11 12.63 -10.43
C ASP A 41 -29.78 13.18 -10.97
N LEU A 42 -28.88 12.24 -11.30
CA LEU A 42 -27.94 12.36 -12.41
C LEU A 42 -27.74 10.97 -13.05
N GLY A 43 -28.74 10.50 -13.81
CA GLY A 43 -28.54 9.43 -14.80
C GLY A 43 -28.70 7.99 -14.31
N GLY A 44 -29.77 7.70 -13.56
CA GLY A 44 -30.25 6.32 -13.37
C GLY A 44 -29.69 5.55 -12.18
N LEU A 45 -29.01 6.21 -11.23
CA LEU A 45 -28.63 5.62 -9.95
C LEU A 45 -29.31 6.37 -8.80
N THR A 46 -30.37 5.79 -8.25
CA THR A 46 -31.01 6.30 -7.03
C THR A 46 -30.06 6.06 -5.86
N THR A 47 -29.31 7.07 -5.45
CA THR A 47 -28.43 6.99 -4.27
C THR A 47 -29.06 7.80 -3.15
N THR A 48 -29.70 7.13 -2.20
CA THR A 48 -30.20 7.77 -0.97
C THR A 48 -29.01 8.02 -0.05
N ALA A 49 -28.39 9.20 -0.14
CA ALA A 49 -27.40 9.64 0.84
C ALA A 49 -28.14 10.30 2.01
N THR A 50 -28.29 9.60 3.13
CA THR A 50 -28.76 10.22 4.36
C THR A 50 -27.56 10.89 5.02
N ALA A 51 -27.39 12.20 4.83
CA ALA A 51 -26.48 12.97 5.68
C ALA A 51 -27.14 13.07 7.06
N VAL A 52 -26.55 12.42 8.07
CA VAL A 52 -26.94 12.63 9.47
C VAL A 52 -26.10 13.82 9.95
N TYR A 53 -26.76 14.90 10.33
CA TYR A 53 -26.11 15.99 11.04
C TYR A 53 -26.38 15.78 12.53
N ASP A 54 -25.37 15.91 13.37
CA ASP A 54 -25.59 15.98 14.81
C ASP A 54 -26.32 17.29 15.16
N ALA A 55 -26.91 17.33 16.35
CA ALA A 55 -27.73 18.45 16.82
C ALA A 55 -26.96 19.79 16.91
N ASP A 56 -25.63 19.75 16.82
CA ASP A 56 -24.73 20.90 16.82
C ASP A 56 -24.30 21.35 15.40
N GLY A 57 -24.80 20.71 14.34
CA GLY A 57 -24.45 21.02 12.96
C GLY A 57 -23.14 20.38 12.47
N THR A 58 -22.54 19.49 13.27
CA THR A 58 -21.38 18.71 12.84
C THR A 58 -21.82 17.60 11.88
N ALA A 59 -21.07 17.39 10.79
CA ALA A 59 -21.37 16.33 9.83
C ALA A 59 -21.07 14.97 10.45
N SER A 60 -22.10 14.17 10.70
CA SER A 60 -21.99 12.94 11.49
C SER A 60 -22.22 11.74 10.60
N ALA A 61 -21.12 11.04 10.31
CA ALA A 61 -21.04 9.72 9.68
C ALA A 61 -22.09 9.42 8.58
N LEU A 62 -21.65 9.51 7.32
CA LEU A 62 -22.39 8.94 6.20
C LEU A 62 -22.35 7.39 6.28
N SER A 63 -23.36 6.80 6.90
CA SER A 63 -23.53 5.33 6.97
C SER A 63 -24.36 4.84 5.79
N LEU A 64 -23.70 4.48 4.68
CA LEU A 64 -24.37 3.81 3.56
C LEU A 64 -24.43 2.31 3.79
N ALA A 65 -25.64 1.76 3.87
CA ALA A 65 -25.89 0.31 3.88
C ALA A 65 -25.74 -0.34 2.49
N THR A 66 -25.15 0.37 1.51
CA THR A 66 -25.04 -0.06 0.12
C THR A 66 -23.73 -0.82 -0.14
N THR A 67 -23.68 -1.54 -1.27
CA THR A 67 -22.56 -2.41 -1.67
C THR A 67 -21.33 -1.68 -2.20
N SER A 68 -21.42 -0.36 -2.47
CA SER A 68 -20.29 0.46 -2.93
C SER A 68 -20.54 1.96 -2.75
N VAL A 69 -19.44 2.70 -2.52
CA VAL A 69 -19.37 4.16 -2.59
C VAL A 69 -18.35 4.52 -3.67
N ARG A 70 -18.68 5.44 -4.56
CA ARG A 70 -17.80 5.90 -5.64
C ARG A 70 -17.51 7.38 -5.45
N PHE A 71 -16.23 7.72 -5.38
CA PHE A 71 -15.74 9.08 -5.44
C PHE A 71 -15.15 9.32 -6.84
N THR A 72 -15.51 10.44 -7.47
CA THR A 72 -14.94 10.86 -8.76
C THR A 72 -13.70 11.73 -8.59
N ASP A 73 -13.55 12.29 -7.39
CA ASP A 73 -12.54 13.27 -7.03
C ASP A 73 -11.71 12.78 -5.83
N GLU A 74 -10.91 13.67 -5.27
CA GLU A 74 -9.96 13.36 -4.22
C GLU A 74 -10.62 13.03 -2.88
N ILE A 75 -10.04 12.07 -2.16
CA ILE A 75 -10.36 11.78 -0.76
C ILE A 75 -9.18 12.24 0.08
N GLN A 76 -9.39 13.23 0.94
CA GLN A 76 -8.36 13.83 1.78
C GLN A 76 -8.66 13.63 3.27
N GLY A 77 -7.60 13.56 4.07
CA GLY A 77 -7.69 13.72 5.52
C GLY A 77 -7.87 15.21 5.88
N PRO A 78 -8.37 15.52 7.08
CA PRO A 78 -8.46 16.91 7.53
C PRO A 78 -7.06 17.50 7.75
N ALA A 79 -6.91 18.82 7.64
CA ALA A 79 -5.61 19.49 7.71
C ALA A 79 -4.82 19.25 9.02
N ALA A 80 -5.50 18.89 10.10
CA ALA A 80 -4.92 18.65 11.41
C ALA A 80 -4.81 17.15 11.78
N ASP A 81 -5.21 16.22 10.90
CA ASP A 81 -5.24 14.79 11.21
C ASP A 81 -4.98 13.92 9.96
N HIS A 82 -5.00 12.60 10.14
CA HIS A 82 -4.75 11.63 9.09
C HIS A 82 -6.03 11.17 8.39
N PHE A 83 -5.92 10.80 7.12
CA PHE A 83 -6.94 9.97 6.48
C PHE A 83 -6.79 8.53 6.95
N GLU A 84 -7.88 7.94 7.45
CA GLU A 84 -7.87 6.61 8.05
C GLU A 84 -8.89 5.67 7.41
N ILE A 85 -8.48 4.42 7.15
CA ILE A 85 -9.36 3.33 6.68
C ILE A 85 -9.26 2.17 7.67
N LYS A 86 -10.40 1.76 8.23
CA LYS A 86 -10.52 0.65 9.18
C LYS A 86 -11.63 -0.30 8.76
N SER A 87 -11.43 -1.61 8.96
CA SER A 87 -12.55 -2.54 9.01
C SER A 87 -13.23 -2.43 10.37
N ILE A 88 -14.57 -2.44 10.39
CA ILE A 88 -15.36 -2.38 11.63
C ILE A 88 -15.45 -3.76 12.29
N LEU A 89 -15.29 -4.82 11.51
CA LEU A 89 -15.35 -6.21 11.98
C LEU A 89 -13.96 -6.84 11.89
N ASP A 90 -13.53 -7.45 12.99
CA ASP A 90 -12.22 -8.13 13.12
C ASP A 90 -12.02 -9.27 12.11
N SER A 91 -13.11 -9.85 11.61
CA SER A 91 -13.09 -10.91 10.60
C SER A 91 -12.92 -10.40 9.16
N LYS A 92 -12.78 -9.09 8.97
CA LYS A 92 -12.74 -8.46 7.63
C LYS A 92 -11.41 -7.76 7.41
N ASN A 93 -10.93 -7.85 6.17
CA ASN A 93 -9.72 -7.18 5.72
C ASN A 93 -10.03 -5.95 4.87
N VAL A 94 -9.15 -4.96 4.92
CA VAL A 94 -9.10 -3.89 3.92
C VAL A 94 -8.36 -4.44 2.69
N ARG A 95 -8.94 -4.30 1.51
CA ARG A 95 -8.34 -4.71 0.24
C ARG A 95 -8.19 -3.49 -0.66
N ILE A 96 -7.00 -3.28 -1.19
CA ILE A 96 -6.69 -2.15 -2.08
C ILE A 96 -6.41 -2.70 -3.47
N ASN A 97 -7.14 -2.21 -4.48
CA ASN A 97 -7.01 -2.63 -5.88
C ASN A 97 -6.95 -4.15 -6.10
N SER A 98 -7.70 -4.90 -5.27
CA SER A 98 -7.88 -6.35 -5.38
C SER A 98 -8.91 -6.69 -6.46
N ARG A 99 -8.48 -6.65 -7.72
CA ARG A 99 -9.31 -6.92 -8.90
C ARG A 99 -8.47 -7.55 -10.01
N ASP A 100 -9.16 -8.10 -11.00
CA ASP A 100 -8.52 -8.52 -12.24
C ASP A 100 -8.29 -7.32 -13.17
N TYR A 101 -7.16 -7.34 -13.88
CA TYR A 101 -6.84 -6.42 -14.96
C TYR A 101 -7.08 -7.13 -16.29
N THR A 102 -7.88 -6.51 -17.17
CA THR A 102 -8.07 -6.96 -18.55
C THR A 102 -7.40 -5.93 -19.46
N LEU A 103 -6.19 -6.23 -19.91
CA LEU A 103 -5.36 -5.33 -20.73
C LEU A 103 -4.82 -6.08 -21.95
N THR A 104 -4.76 -5.42 -23.10
CA THR A 104 -4.11 -5.93 -24.32
C THR A 104 -2.71 -5.37 -24.54
N SER A 105 -2.39 -4.24 -23.88
CA SER A 105 -1.08 -3.59 -23.87
C SER A 105 -0.93 -2.71 -22.62
N GLY A 106 0.31 -2.29 -22.32
CA GLY A 106 0.63 -1.43 -21.18
C GLY A 106 0.87 -2.16 -19.86
N GLY A 107 1.15 -1.39 -18.81
CA GLY A 107 1.38 -1.89 -17.45
C GLY A 107 0.22 -1.59 -16.51
N ALA A 108 0.04 -2.41 -15.49
CA ALA A 108 -0.87 -2.15 -14.38
C ALA A 108 -0.08 -1.93 -13.10
N SER A 109 -0.52 -1.00 -12.26
CA SER A 109 0.00 -0.81 -10.91
C SER A 109 -1.16 -0.76 -9.93
N ALA A 110 -1.06 -1.56 -8.86
CA ALA A 110 -2.11 -1.66 -7.86
C ALA A 110 -1.99 -0.56 -6.79
N VAL A 111 -0.78 -0.29 -6.29
CA VAL A 111 -0.54 0.74 -5.28
C VAL A 111 0.78 1.42 -5.60
N GLN A 112 0.83 2.73 -5.42
CA GLN A 112 2.05 3.53 -5.56
C GLN A 112 2.08 4.59 -4.47
N THR A 113 3.19 4.64 -3.73
CA THR A 113 3.45 5.65 -2.71
C THR A 113 4.69 6.45 -3.12
N LYS A 114 4.52 7.76 -3.31
CA LYS A 114 5.59 8.68 -3.77
C LYS A 114 5.55 9.99 -2.94
N PRO A 115 5.82 9.92 -1.64
CA PRO A 115 5.90 11.13 -0.83
C PRO A 115 7.04 12.03 -1.35
N ASN A 116 6.79 13.33 -1.38
CA ASN A 116 7.75 14.34 -1.80
C ASN A 116 7.64 15.55 -0.87
N VAL A 117 8.74 15.92 -0.24
CA VAL A 117 8.80 17.11 0.63
C VAL A 117 9.47 18.24 -0.15
N SER A 118 8.76 19.35 -0.31
CA SER A 118 9.22 20.51 -1.08
C SER A 118 9.90 21.59 -0.23
N VAL A 119 9.82 21.49 1.10
CA VAL A 119 10.43 22.44 2.04
C VAL A 119 11.22 21.67 3.10
N GLY A 120 12.53 21.91 3.16
CA GLY A 120 13.41 21.28 4.14
C GLY A 120 13.31 21.90 5.53
N GLY A 121 13.87 21.19 6.52
CA GLY A 121 13.96 21.62 7.91
C GLY A 121 14.74 20.62 8.74
N SER A 122 15.16 21.01 9.94
CA SER A 122 15.77 20.07 10.90
C SER A 122 14.75 19.00 11.29
N GLY A 123 15.11 17.73 11.17
CA GLY A 123 14.24 16.59 11.54
C GLY A 123 13.15 16.25 10.53
N VAL A 124 13.25 16.74 9.29
CA VAL A 124 12.36 16.28 8.22
C VAL A 124 12.73 14.86 7.80
N GLU A 125 11.78 13.94 7.97
CA GLU A 125 11.92 12.53 7.60
C GLU A 125 10.80 12.14 6.63
N ILE A 126 11.10 11.21 5.72
CA ILE A 126 10.12 10.66 4.77
C ILE A 126 10.11 9.14 4.93
N THR A 127 8.96 8.60 5.32
CA THR A 127 8.70 7.16 5.35
C THR A 127 7.64 6.83 4.32
N GLY A 128 7.97 5.96 3.36
CA GLY A 128 7.02 5.56 2.29
C GLY A 128 6.06 4.45 2.71
N LEU A 129 6.50 3.49 3.52
CA LEU A 129 5.70 2.39 4.03
C LEU A 129 6.25 1.95 5.38
N GLU A 130 5.37 1.81 6.38
CA GLU A 130 5.67 1.24 7.68
C GLU A 130 4.67 0.12 8.00
N SER A 131 5.16 -1.02 8.49
CA SER A 131 4.33 -2.17 8.87
C SER A 131 4.85 -2.81 10.15
N SER A 132 4.01 -2.78 11.19
CA SER A 132 4.36 -3.17 12.55
C SER A 132 3.26 -4.04 13.19
N PRO A 133 2.94 -5.23 12.63
CA PRO A 133 1.94 -6.11 13.22
C PRO A 133 2.40 -6.60 14.59
N ARG A 134 1.46 -6.84 15.50
CA ARG A 134 1.74 -7.35 16.86
C ARG A 134 0.60 -8.21 17.39
N PHE A 135 0.93 -9.15 18.28
CA PHE A 135 -0.05 -9.68 19.23
C PHE A 135 -0.14 -8.73 20.44
N ALA A 136 -1.35 -8.56 20.97
CA ALA A 136 -1.52 -7.84 22.23
C ALA A 136 -0.91 -8.63 23.40
N SER A 137 -0.59 -7.93 24.48
CA SER A 137 -0.09 -8.57 25.71
C SER A 137 -1.04 -9.66 26.19
N GLY A 138 -0.51 -10.81 26.59
CA GLY A 138 -1.28 -11.95 27.07
C GLY A 138 -1.98 -12.79 26.00
N ILE A 139 -1.82 -12.46 24.71
CA ILE A 139 -2.43 -13.22 23.61
C ILE A 139 -1.40 -14.11 22.91
N SER A 140 -1.73 -15.38 22.75
CA SER A 140 -0.97 -16.34 21.94
C SER A 140 -1.44 -16.33 20.48
N GLY A 141 -0.54 -16.58 19.53
CA GLY A 141 -0.88 -16.73 18.11
C GLY A 141 0.08 -17.66 17.36
N GLY A 142 -0.31 -18.03 16.14
CA GLY A 142 0.45 -19.01 15.33
C GLY A 142 1.59 -18.41 14.52
N SER A 143 1.42 -17.22 13.95
CA SER A 143 2.42 -16.58 13.09
C SER A 143 2.21 -15.07 13.03
N LEU A 144 3.31 -14.33 12.94
CA LEU A 144 3.33 -12.90 12.68
C LEU A 144 4.08 -12.66 11.37
N THR A 145 3.49 -11.91 10.44
CA THR A 145 4.11 -11.60 9.15
C THR A 145 3.71 -10.18 8.75
N ALA A 146 4.70 -9.30 8.60
CA ALA A 146 4.46 -7.89 8.27
C ALA A 146 4.22 -7.68 6.77
N ILE A 147 5.07 -8.27 5.94
CA ILE A 147 4.99 -8.18 4.48
C ILE A 147 5.18 -9.59 3.92
N LYS A 148 4.26 -10.02 3.06
CA LYS A 148 4.38 -11.25 2.29
C LYS A 148 4.28 -10.92 0.81
N ALA A 149 5.42 -11.01 0.11
CA ALA A 149 5.46 -10.94 -1.35
C ALA A 149 5.39 -12.37 -1.93
N ASP A 150 4.40 -12.62 -2.78
CA ASP A 150 4.10 -13.95 -3.32
C ASP A 150 3.65 -13.80 -4.78
N PRO A 151 4.57 -13.43 -5.70
CA PRO A 151 4.23 -13.36 -7.11
C PRO A 151 3.93 -14.76 -7.63
N VAL A 152 2.74 -14.93 -8.20
CA VAL A 152 2.30 -16.20 -8.78
C VAL A 152 1.95 -15.99 -10.24
N LEU A 153 2.65 -16.68 -11.13
CA LEU A 153 2.26 -16.78 -12.53
C LEU A 153 1.12 -17.80 -12.66
N LYS A 154 -0.08 -17.33 -12.98
CA LYS A 154 -1.26 -18.17 -13.25
C LYS A 154 -1.56 -18.12 -14.75
N GLY A 155 -1.71 -19.28 -15.39
CA GLY A 155 -2.01 -19.37 -16.81
C GLY A 155 -1.60 -20.72 -17.41
N GLY A 156 -2.10 -21.04 -18.61
CA GLY A 156 -1.65 -22.19 -19.40
C GLY A 156 -0.22 -22.01 -19.93
N ALA A 157 0.17 -22.76 -20.95
CA ALA A 157 1.51 -22.75 -21.54
C ALA A 157 1.86 -21.43 -22.27
N THR A 158 1.94 -20.33 -21.55
CA THR A 158 2.36 -19.01 -22.05
C THR A 158 3.70 -18.63 -21.46
N ASN A 159 4.55 -18.03 -22.28
CA ASN A 159 5.88 -17.59 -21.87
C ASN A 159 5.82 -16.21 -21.23
N LEU A 160 6.51 -16.05 -20.09
CA LEU A 160 6.92 -14.74 -19.61
C LEU A 160 8.26 -14.40 -20.28
N THR A 161 8.32 -13.30 -21.03
CA THR A 161 9.56 -12.84 -21.67
C THR A 161 10.44 -11.98 -20.75
N GLY A 162 9.88 -11.53 -19.62
CA GLY A 162 10.59 -10.78 -18.59
C GLY A 162 10.94 -11.62 -17.36
N SER A 163 11.31 -10.94 -16.28
CA SER A 163 11.65 -11.56 -14.99
C SER A 163 10.47 -11.56 -14.01
N VAL A 164 10.47 -12.50 -13.08
CA VAL A 164 9.59 -12.48 -11.89
C VAL A 164 10.43 -12.05 -10.70
N LYS A 165 10.03 -10.96 -10.05
CA LYS A 165 10.69 -10.43 -8.85
C LYS A 165 9.66 -10.35 -7.72
N GLY A 166 9.98 -10.92 -6.57
CA GLY A 166 9.15 -10.81 -5.37
C GLY A 166 9.32 -9.45 -4.70
N VAL A 167 10.58 -9.02 -4.56
CA VAL A 167 10.97 -7.72 -4.00
C VAL A 167 12.11 -7.19 -4.86
N GLU A 168 12.05 -5.91 -5.22
CA GLU A 168 13.11 -5.18 -5.91
C GLU A 168 13.30 -3.85 -5.18
N VAL A 169 14.55 -3.56 -4.79
CA VAL A 169 14.93 -2.34 -4.08
C VAL A 169 16.08 -1.72 -4.84
N ASN A 170 15.86 -0.50 -5.32
CA ASN A 170 16.88 0.30 -6.00
C ASN A 170 17.15 1.53 -5.14
N VAL A 171 18.41 1.69 -4.72
CA VAL A 171 18.88 2.89 -4.03
C VAL A 171 19.59 3.76 -5.06
N ASP A 172 18.85 4.72 -5.62
CA ASP A 172 19.32 5.63 -6.66
C ASP A 172 19.22 7.08 -6.16
N PHE A 173 20.30 7.83 -6.33
CA PHE A 173 20.41 9.24 -5.93
C PHE A 173 20.29 10.20 -7.14
N GLY A 174 20.05 9.67 -8.34
CA GLY A 174 20.02 10.42 -9.58
C GLY A 174 21.41 10.92 -10.00
N THR A 175 21.46 11.64 -11.12
CA THR A 175 22.73 12.13 -11.71
C THR A 175 23.17 13.49 -11.20
N ASP A 176 22.26 14.25 -10.57
CA ASP A 176 22.44 15.68 -10.32
C ASP A 176 22.64 16.03 -8.84
N HIS A 177 22.71 15.02 -7.95
CA HIS A 177 22.91 15.24 -6.52
C HIS A 177 24.39 15.52 -6.18
N THR A 178 24.64 16.60 -5.42
CA THR A 178 26.00 17.02 -4.99
C THR A 178 26.16 17.10 -3.47
N GLY A 179 25.18 16.60 -2.70
CA GLY A 179 25.19 16.65 -1.24
C GLY A 179 26.09 15.61 -0.58
N THR A 180 26.23 15.72 0.74
CA THR A 180 26.93 14.73 1.58
C THR A 180 25.90 13.94 2.37
N LEU A 181 26.00 12.61 2.32
CA LEU A 181 25.29 11.70 3.20
C LEU A 181 26.24 11.29 4.33
N THR A 182 25.90 11.65 5.57
CA THR A 182 26.73 11.35 6.76
C THR A 182 26.38 10.00 7.39
N GLY A 183 25.17 9.49 7.14
CA GLY A 183 24.71 8.20 7.63
C GLY A 183 24.98 7.06 6.64
N ASP A 184 24.67 5.83 7.07
CA ASP A 184 24.81 4.65 6.24
C ASP A 184 23.80 4.62 5.09
N VAL A 185 24.25 4.13 3.93
CA VAL A 185 23.38 3.82 2.80
C VAL A 185 23.15 2.31 2.78
N SER A 186 21.92 1.87 3.07
CA SER A 186 21.57 0.46 3.15
C SER A 186 20.24 0.19 2.44
N ALA A 187 20.22 -0.80 1.55
CA ALA A 187 18.98 -1.29 0.95
C ALA A 187 18.15 -2.13 1.94
N TYR A 188 18.84 -2.87 2.81
CA TYR A 188 18.23 -3.64 3.90
C TYR A 188 19.06 -3.44 5.17
N SER A 189 18.39 -3.18 6.29
CA SER A 189 18.99 -3.16 7.63
C SER A 189 18.17 -4.05 8.54
N PHE A 190 18.85 -4.91 9.30
CA PHE A 190 18.20 -5.87 10.19
C PHE A 190 18.64 -5.63 11.62
N PHE A 191 17.66 -5.51 12.52
CA PHE A 191 17.90 -5.50 13.95
C PHE A 191 17.15 -6.67 14.58
N TYR A 192 17.89 -7.60 15.17
CA TYR A 192 17.33 -8.75 15.89
C TYR A 192 17.62 -8.61 17.38
N ASP A 193 16.57 -8.44 18.17
CA ASP A 193 16.63 -8.47 19.63
C ASP A 193 15.62 -9.50 20.16
N SER A 194 16.14 -10.59 20.73
CA SER A 194 15.34 -11.51 21.51
C SER A 194 15.45 -11.14 22.97
N GLY A 195 14.37 -10.56 23.51
CA GLY A 195 14.28 -10.23 24.93
C GLY A 195 14.67 -11.42 25.82
N SER A 196 15.29 -11.12 26.97
CA SER A 196 15.95 -12.10 27.84
C SER A 196 15.08 -13.24 28.38
N GLY A 197 13.75 -13.07 28.38
CA GLY A 197 12.78 -14.09 28.81
C GLY A 197 12.27 -15.00 27.69
N LEU A 198 12.63 -14.78 26.43
CA LEU A 198 12.10 -15.54 25.30
C LEU A 198 12.84 -16.88 25.14
N THR A 199 12.10 -17.99 25.26
CA THR A 199 12.63 -19.32 24.88
C THR A 199 12.34 -19.58 23.40
N ARG A 200 13.40 -19.75 22.61
CA ARG A 200 13.30 -20.08 21.17
C ARG A 200 13.82 -21.51 20.94
N THR A 201 12.98 -22.36 20.36
CA THR A 201 13.34 -23.75 20.01
C THR A 201 13.76 -23.92 18.54
N GLY A 202 13.42 -22.94 17.68
CA GLY A 202 13.81 -22.91 16.27
C GLY A 202 15.03 -22.03 15.96
N ASN A 203 15.40 -21.98 14.68
CA ASN A 203 16.49 -21.16 14.18
C ASN A 203 16.12 -19.67 14.16
N ALA A 204 17.06 -18.79 14.49
CA ALA A 204 16.98 -17.37 14.15
C ALA A 204 17.95 -17.07 13.02
N VAL A 205 17.40 -16.69 11.88
CA VAL A 205 18.14 -16.39 10.65
C VAL A 205 17.54 -15.14 10.02
N MET A 206 18.38 -14.31 9.39
CA MET A 206 17.91 -13.16 8.62
C MET A 206 17.33 -13.60 7.27
N PHE A 207 17.95 -14.60 6.65
CA PHE A 207 17.49 -15.20 5.40
C PHE A 207 17.28 -16.70 5.60
N LEU A 208 16.06 -17.17 5.32
CA LEU A 208 15.72 -18.59 5.31
C LEU A 208 15.32 -19.00 3.90
N LEU A 209 16.11 -19.89 3.30
CA LEU A 209 15.74 -20.57 2.08
C LEU A 209 14.98 -21.86 2.42
N ARG A 210 13.73 -21.98 1.95
CA ARG A 210 12.91 -23.19 2.15
C ARG A 210 13.16 -24.20 1.04
N ALA A 211 12.91 -25.48 1.33
CA ALA A 211 12.99 -26.55 0.34
C ALA A 211 12.03 -26.28 -0.84
N PRO A 212 12.48 -26.43 -2.09
CA PRO A 212 11.63 -26.25 -3.25
C PRO A 212 10.68 -27.45 -3.43
N ASN A 213 9.51 -27.19 -4.01
CA ASN A 213 8.54 -28.24 -4.31
C ASN A 213 8.89 -29.04 -5.59
N ILE A 214 9.54 -28.41 -6.58
CA ILE A 214 9.74 -28.99 -7.92
C ILE A 214 11.17 -28.81 -8.42
N SER A 215 11.69 -27.58 -8.45
CA SER A 215 13.02 -27.28 -8.99
C SER A 215 13.90 -26.57 -7.98
N GLN A 216 15.18 -26.93 -7.97
CA GLN A 216 16.20 -26.29 -7.15
C GLN A 216 16.64 -24.96 -7.75
N LEU A 217 17.23 -24.12 -6.91
CA LEU A 217 17.89 -22.88 -7.32
C LEU A 217 19.23 -23.20 -7.97
N SER A 218 19.61 -22.43 -8.98
CA SER A 218 20.96 -22.50 -9.56
C SER A 218 22.00 -21.86 -8.64
N HIS A 219 21.67 -20.70 -8.05
CA HIS A 219 22.58 -19.91 -7.22
C HIS A 219 21.81 -19.24 -6.06
N LEU A 220 22.50 -19.02 -4.93
CA LEU A 220 21.95 -18.28 -3.77
C LEU A 220 22.08 -16.76 -3.94
N LEU A 221 23.17 -16.30 -4.55
CA LEU A 221 23.48 -14.90 -4.82
C LEU A 221 24.14 -14.81 -6.19
N GLU A 222 23.73 -13.83 -6.97
CA GLU A 222 24.34 -13.45 -8.23
C GLU A 222 24.83 -12.00 -8.14
N ILE A 223 26.04 -11.75 -8.65
CA ILE A 223 26.64 -10.43 -8.74
C ILE A 223 26.84 -10.14 -10.22
N GLU A 224 26.16 -9.12 -10.74
CA GLU A 224 26.22 -8.77 -12.15
C GLU A 224 27.60 -8.24 -12.57
N ALA A 225 27.91 -8.39 -13.86
CA ALA A 225 29.17 -7.93 -14.44
C ALA A 225 29.35 -6.42 -14.25
N GLY A 226 30.54 -6.00 -13.81
CA GLY A 226 30.88 -4.60 -13.55
C GLY A 226 30.98 -4.23 -12.06
N ASN A 227 30.50 -5.06 -11.14
CA ASN A 227 30.73 -4.88 -9.70
C ASN A 227 32.10 -5.44 -9.27
N THR A 228 33.16 -4.72 -9.66
CA THR A 228 34.57 -5.14 -9.47
C THR A 228 35.03 -5.11 -8.02
N THR A 229 34.28 -4.46 -7.12
CA THR A 229 34.62 -4.34 -5.70
C THR A 229 34.18 -5.56 -4.91
N ILE A 230 32.95 -6.05 -5.12
CA ILE A 230 32.41 -7.21 -4.39
C ILE A 230 32.91 -8.52 -5.02
N ALA A 231 33.01 -8.55 -6.35
CA ALA A 231 33.62 -9.63 -7.10
C ALA A 231 34.95 -9.14 -7.68
N ASN A 232 36.00 -9.14 -6.86
CA ASN A 232 37.33 -8.78 -7.32
C ASN A 232 37.93 -9.93 -8.15
N SER A 233 37.89 -9.79 -9.46
CA SER A 233 38.71 -10.57 -10.39
C SER A 233 39.92 -9.77 -10.82
N ALA A 234 40.98 -9.78 -10.01
CA ALA A 234 42.32 -9.75 -10.57
C ALA A 234 42.79 -11.20 -10.71
N GLU A 235 42.46 -11.83 -11.84
CA GLU A 235 43.13 -13.06 -12.27
C GLU A 235 44.62 -12.77 -12.48
N THR A 236 45.47 -13.28 -11.59
CA THR A 236 46.89 -13.48 -11.92
C THR A 236 47.21 -14.96 -11.70
N GLY A 237 47.25 -15.73 -12.79
CA GLY A 237 47.63 -17.14 -12.77
C GLY A 237 47.30 -17.88 -14.08
N THR A 238 48.14 -18.85 -14.45
CA THR A 238 47.90 -19.76 -15.59
C THR A 238 46.68 -20.66 -15.34
N SER A 239 46.09 -21.18 -16.43
CA SER A 239 44.79 -21.87 -16.57
C SER A 239 44.46 -23.07 -15.64
N GLY A 240 45.17 -23.29 -14.53
CA GLY A 240 44.91 -24.36 -13.55
C GLY A 240 44.89 -23.92 -12.08
N THR A 241 45.03 -22.62 -11.77
CA THR A 241 45.19 -22.11 -10.38
C THR A 241 44.33 -20.87 -10.09
N LYS A 242 43.15 -20.76 -10.71
CA LYS A 242 42.27 -19.61 -10.51
C LYS A 242 41.70 -19.60 -9.07
N ARG A 243 41.75 -18.45 -8.38
CA ARG A 243 41.22 -18.24 -7.02
C ARG A 243 40.22 -17.08 -7.05
N GLY A 244 39.02 -17.28 -6.51
CA GLY A 244 38.00 -16.24 -6.37
C GLY A 244 37.68 -15.95 -4.90
N TRP A 245 37.27 -14.71 -4.62
CA TRP A 245 36.91 -14.25 -3.27
C TRP A 245 35.67 -13.35 -3.32
N ILE A 246 34.84 -13.43 -2.29
CA ILE A 246 33.80 -12.44 -1.99
C ILE A 246 34.34 -11.57 -0.86
N LEU A 247 34.41 -10.26 -1.08
CA LEU A 247 34.75 -9.29 -0.05
C LEU A 247 33.54 -9.06 0.88
N ILE A 248 33.76 -9.14 2.19
CA ILE A 248 32.80 -8.77 3.23
C ILE A 248 33.51 -7.90 4.28
N GLU A 249 32.81 -6.99 4.94
CA GLU A 249 33.37 -6.24 6.06
C GLU A 249 32.96 -6.87 7.40
N VAL A 250 33.90 -6.99 8.34
CA VAL A 250 33.65 -7.47 9.70
C VAL A 250 34.40 -6.59 10.70
N ASN A 251 33.66 -5.84 11.52
CA ASN A 251 34.17 -4.91 12.52
C ASN A 251 35.10 -3.82 11.93
N GLY A 252 34.67 -3.18 10.84
CA GLY A 252 35.44 -2.12 10.19
C GLY A 252 36.68 -2.61 9.42
N ALA A 253 36.77 -3.92 9.16
CA ALA A 253 37.90 -4.52 8.48
C ALA A 253 37.44 -5.51 7.40
N ASP A 254 38.09 -5.44 6.24
CA ASP A 254 37.86 -6.34 5.12
C ASP A 254 38.20 -7.80 5.47
N ARG A 255 37.29 -8.71 5.10
CA ARG A 255 37.44 -10.16 5.15
C ARG A 255 37.05 -10.74 3.79
N TYR A 256 37.56 -11.94 3.51
CA TYR A 256 37.35 -12.58 2.22
C TYR A 256 36.79 -13.99 2.40
N ILE A 257 35.63 -14.27 1.81
CA ILE A 257 35.10 -15.63 1.68
C ILE A 257 35.69 -16.22 0.41
N ARG A 258 36.44 -17.31 0.56
CA ARG A 258 37.04 -18.03 -0.58
C ARG A 258 35.95 -18.76 -1.34
N THR A 259 35.82 -18.49 -2.64
CA THR A 259 34.82 -19.17 -3.48
C THR A 259 35.38 -20.44 -4.13
N TYR A 260 36.70 -20.54 -4.29
CA TYR A 260 37.38 -21.72 -4.84
C TYR A 260 38.89 -21.79 -4.51
N ASP A 261 39.41 -23.00 -4.31
CA ASP A 261 40.85 -23.34 -4.36
C ASP A 261 41.03 -24.52 -5.31
N ALA A 262 41.70 -24.31 -6.45
CA ALA A 262 42.23 -25.43 -7.22
C ALA A 262 43.39 -26.01 -6.41
N GLY A 263 43.09 -27.01 -5.58
CA GLY A 263 44.11 -27.82 -4.93
C GLY A 263 44.92 -28.57 -5.99
N THR A 264 46.25 -28.43 -5.91
CA THR A 264 47.21 -29.42 -6.39
C THR A 264 47.03 -30.75 -5.67
#